data_AF-A0A4R6SJ86-F1
#
_entry.id   AF-A0A4R6SJ86-F1
#
_cell.length_a   1.000
_cell.length_b   1.000
_cell.length_c   1.000
_cell.angle_alpha   90.00
_cell.angle_beta   90.00
_cell.angle_gamma   90.00
#
_symmetry.space_group_name_H-M   'P 1'
#
loop_
_entity.id
_entity.type
_entity.pdbx_description
1 polymer ?
#
loop_
_entity_poly.entity_id
_entity_poly.type
_entity_poly.pdbx_seq_one_letter_code
_entity_poly.pdbx_strand_id
1 'polypeptide(L)'
;MSEQANLPEMLRILWATRIDATANRWHVTRRVIPPLKTLAEAGNDPRLRKAAEQAVAAIDQLDTMVESLRTVIDYLQPNNHQPA
;
A
#
# COMPACT_ATOMS: atom_id res chain seq x y z
N MET A 1 -18.79 17.18 20.21
CA MET A 1 -17.50 17.46 19.57
C MET A 1 -17.77 17.55 18.08
N SER A 2 -17.51 18.70 17.45
CA SER A 2 -17.83 18.93 16.04
C SER A 2 -16.92 18.09 15.14
N GLU A 3 -17.50 17.47 14.11
CA GLU A 3 -16.81 16.57 13.16
C GLU A 3 -15.56 17.20 12.51
N GLN A 4 -15.48 18.54 12.47
CA GLN A 4 -14.33 19.31 11.96
C GLN A 4 -13.05 19.15 12.81
N ALA A 5 -13.15 18.81 14.10
CA ALA A 5 -11.97 18.63 14.96
C ALA A 5 -11.15 17.36 14.62
N ASN A 6 -11.74 16.39 13.90
CA ASN A 6 -11.11 15.11 13.60
C ASN A 6 -10.37 15.08 12.25
N LEU A 7 -10.57 16.08 11.38
CA LEU A 7 -9.99 16.09 10.03
C LEU A 7 -8.45 16.02 10.02
N PRO A 8 -7.71 16.77 10.87
CA PRO A 8 -6.26 16.67 10.93
C PRO A 8 -5.75 15.29 11.37
N GLU A 9 -6.46 14.62 12.28
CA GLU A 9 -6.12 13.28 12.74
C GLU A 9 -6.38 12.24 11.64
N MET A 10 -7.52 12.32 10.96
CA MET A 10 -7.85 11.46 9.81
C MET A 10 -6.79 11.58 8.71
N LEU A 11 -6.37 12.81 8.35
CA LEU A 11 -5.31 13.03 7.38
C LEU A 11 -3.98 12.40 7.82
N ARG A 12 -3.60 12.50 9.10
CA ARG A 12 -2.39 11.84 9.62
C ARG A 12 -2.47 10.33 9.48
N ILE A 13 -3.60 9.72 9.84
CA ILE A 13 -3.81 8.27 9.74
C ILE A 13 -3.75 7.82 8.27
N LEU A 14 -4.40 8.54 7.37
CA LEU A 14 -4.41 8.23 5.94
C LEU A 14 -3.00 8.34 5.33
N TRP A 15 -2.26 9.39 5.67
CA TRP A 15 -0.87 9.56 5.23
C TRP A 15 0.04 8.46 5.75
N ALA A 16 -0.03 8.13 7.05
CA ALA A 16 0.74 7.05 7.64
C ALA A 16 0.44 5.71 6.93
N THR A 17 -0.84 5.42 6.74
CA THR A 17 -1.30 4.20 6.06
C THR A 17 -0.79 4.13 4.61
N ARG A 18 -0.77 5.25 3.89
CA ARG A 18 -0.25 5.31 2.51
C ARG A 18 1.26 5.11 2.46
N ILE A 19 2.00 5.67 3.42
CA ILE A 19 3.46 5.47 3.54
C ILE A 19 3.75 3.99 3.82
N ASP A 20 3.06 3.38 4.77
CA ASP A 20 3.25 1.97 5.13
C ASP A 20 2.92 1.04 3.96
N ALA A 21 1.82 1.30 3.24
CA ALA A 21 1.47 0.53 2.04
C ALA A 21 2.56 0.62 0.96
N THR A 22 3.10 1.82 0.74
CA THR A 22 4.19 2.05 -0.23
C THR A 22 5.48 1.34 0.19
N ALA A 23 5.84 1.39 1.47
CA ALA A 23 7.02 0.73 2.01
C ALA A 23 6.89 -0.80 1.92
N ASN A 24 5.74 -1.34 2.36
CA ASN A 24 5.45 -2.77 2.27
C ASN A 24 5.50 -3.26 0.82
N ARG A 25 4.92 -2.49 -0.11
CA ARG A 25 4.97 -2.78 -1.53
C ARG A 25 6.42 -2.90 -2.02
N TRP A 26 7.26 -1.92 -1.70
CA TRP A 26 8.67 -1.93 -2.10
C TRP A 26 9.43 -3.12 -1.51
N HIS A 27 9.29 -3.35 -0.20
CA HIS A 27 9.98 -4.43 0.51
C HIS A 27 9.58 -5.81 -0.02
N VAL A 28 8.28 -6.09 -0.15
CA VAL A 28 7.79 -7.39 -0.62
C VAL A 28 8.21 -7.63 -2.08
N THR A 29 8.04 -6.63 -2.95
CA THR A 29 8.42 -6.73 -4.37
C THR A 29 9.91 -6.99 -4.56
N ARG A 30 10.77 -6.31 -3.81
CA ARG A 30 12.22 -6.38 -4.03
C ARG A 30 12.94 -7.43 -3.20
N ARG A 31 12.42 -7.75 -2.01
CA ARG A 31 13.15 -8.57 -1.03
C ARG A 31 12.51 -9.91 -0.74
N VAL A 32 11.21 -10.08 -1.01
CA VAL A 32 10.47 -11.30 -0.62
C VAL A 32 10.08 -12.13 -1.84
N ILE A 33 9.43 -11.52 -2.83
CA ILE A 33 8.95 -12.24 -4.02
C ILE A 33 10.09 -12.91 -4.82
N PRO A 34 11.23 -12.24 -5.10
CA PRO A 34 12.27 -12.87 -5.90
C PRO A 34 12.87 -14.12 -5.22
N PRO A 35 13.28 -14.08 -3.93
CA PRO A 35 13.73 -15.29 -3.24
C PRO A 35 12.68 -16.40 -3.18
N LEU A 36 11.40 -16.07 -2.95
CA LEU A 36 10.32 -17.07 -2.95
C LEU A 36 10.17 -17.77 -4.30
N LYS A 37 10.26 -17.02 -5.41
CA LYS A 37 10.23 -17.61 -6.75
C LYS A 37 11.43 -18.53 -7.00
N THR A 38 12.64 -18.08 -6.66
CA THR A 38 13.86 -18.89 -6.79
C THR A 38 13.76 -20.19 -6.00
N LEU A 39 13.27 -20.13 -4.76
CA LEU A 39 13.07 -21.32 -3.93
C LEU A 39 11.99 -22.25 -4.50
N ALA A 40 10.90 -21.71 -5.07
CA ALA A 40 9.82 -22.51 -5.64
C ALA A 40 10.27 -23.27 -6.89
N GLU A 41 11.09 -22.61 -7.72
CA GLU A 41 11.69 -23.19 -8.92
C GLU A 41 12.70 -24.29 -8.56
N ALA A 42 13.53 -24.06 -7.54
CA ALA A 42 14.55 -25.03 -7.11
C ALA A 42 13.95 -26.27 -6.42
N GLY A 43 12.93 -26.08 -5.58
CA GLY A 43 12.37 -27.16 -4.76
C GLY A 43 11.24 -27.97 -5.40
N ASN A 44 10.73 -27.52 -6.56
CA ASN A 44 9.51 -28.03 -7.20
C ASN A 44 8.32 -28.18 -6.23
N ASP A 45 8.25 -27.34 -5.19
CA ASP A 45 7.20 -27.35 -4.16
C ASP A 45 6.00 -26.51 -4.63
N PRO A 46 4.84 -27.12 -4.91
CA PRO A 46 3.64 -26.40 -5.34
C PRO A 46 3.12 -25.41 -4.28
N ARG A 47 3.35 -25.67 -2.98
CA ARG A 47 2.91 -24.77 -1.90
C ARG A 47 3.74 -23.49 -1.93
N LEU A 48 5.05 -23.61 -2.14
CA LEU A 48 5.93 -22.45 -2.20
C LEU A 48 5.64 -21.59 -3.45
N ARG A 49 5.36 -22.24 -4.58
CA ARG A 49 4.87 -21.55 -5.78
C ARG A 49 3.58 -20.78 -5.51
N LYS A 50 2.64 -21.41 -4.81
CA LYS A 50 1.37 -20.76 -4.44
C LYS A 50 1.59 -19.57 -3.50
N ALA A 51 2.50 -19.68 -2.55
CA ALA A 51 2.86 -18.57 -1.67
C ALA A 51 3.46 -17.39 -2.45
N ALA A 52 4.33 -17.66 -3.44
CA ALA A 52 4.87 -16.62 -4.31
C ALA A 52 3.78 -15.92 -5.15
N GLU A 53 2.82 -16.68 -5.70
CA GLU A 53 1.65 -16.12 -6.39
C GLU A 53 0.79 -15.24 -5.47
N GLN A 54 0.54 -15.68 -4.24
CA GLN A 54 -0.22 -14.90 -3.26
C GLN A 54 0.50 -13.62 -2.86
N ALA A 55 1.83 -13.66 -2.71
CA ALA A 55 2.62 -12.47 -2.44
C ALA A 55 2.53 -11.46 -3.59
N VAL A 56 2.53 -11.91 -4.86
CA VAL A 56 2.29 -11.06 -6.03
C VAL A 56 0.88 -10.45 -5.99
N ALA A 57 -0.15 -11.25 -5.73
CA ALA A 57 -1.52 -10.74 -5.65
C ALA A 57 -1.71 -9.71 -4.51
N ALA A 58 -1.01 -9.88 -3.39
CA ALA A 58 -1.02 -8.90 -2.30
C ALA A 58 -0.39 -7.56 -2.72
N ILE A 59 0.61 -7.55 -3.60
CA ILE A 59 1.17 -6.32 -4.16
C ILE A 59 0.15 -5.57 -5.01
N ASP A 60 -0.63 -6.26 -5.84
CA ASP A 60 -1.66 -5.63 -6.67
C ASP A 60 -2.75 -4.96 -5.80
N GLN A 61 -3.07 -5.57 -4.66
CA GLN A 61 -3.98 -4.99 -3.68
C GLN A 61 -3.38 -3.75 -3.00
N LEU A 62 -2.07 -3.76 -2.68
CA LEU A 62 -1.38 -2.60 -2.13
C LEU A 62 -1.35 -1.44 -3.14
N ASP A 63 -1.16 -1.72 -4.43
CA ASP A 63 -1.21 -0.69 -5.48
C ASP A 63 -2.59 -0.02 -5.55
N THR A 64 -3.65 -0.82 -5.52
CA THR A 64 -5.03 -0.31 -5.48
C THR A 64 -5.29 0.53 -4.23
N MET A 65 -4.77 0.10 -3.08
CA MET A 65 -4.91 0.79 -1.81
C MET A 65 -4.17 2.14 -1.80
N VAL A 66 -2.94 2.20 -2.34
CA VAL A 66 -2.17 3.45 -2.43
C VAL A 66 -2.91 4.51 -3.27
N GLU A 67 -3.49 4.11 -4.39
CA GLU A 67 -4.25 5.02 -5.27
C GLU A 67 -5.57 5.47 -4.63
N SER A 68 -6.26 4.55 -3.93
CA SER A 68 -7.48 4.87 -3.18
C SER A 68 -7.19 5.86 -2.04
N LEU A 69 -6.10 5.65 -1.28
CA LEU A 69 -5.68 6.56 -0.22
C LEU A 69 -5.28 7.92 -0.76
N ARG A 70 -4.58 7.99 -1.91
CA ARG A 70 -4.29 9.28 -2.57
C ARG A 70 -5.56 10.05 -2.85
N THR A 71 -6.56 9.39 -3.43
CA THR A 71 -7.85 10.01 -3.78
C THR A 71 -8.55 10.59 -2.55
N VAL A 72 -8.59 9.85 -1.43
CA VAL A 72 -9.20 10.33 -0.17
C VAL A 72 -8.40 11.49 0.42
N ILE A 73 -7.07 11.41 0.43
CA ILE A 73 -6.20 12.48 0.92
C ILE A 73 -6.41 13.76 0.11
N ASP A 74 -6.42 13.66 -1.23
CA ASP A 74 -6.61 14.80 -2.13
C ASP A 74 -7.98 15.47 -1.92
N TYR A 75 -9.02 14.67 -1.63
CA TYR A 75 -10.35 15.20 -1.28
C TYR A 75 -10.37 15.93 0.07
N LEU A 76 -9.70 15.36 1.08
CA LEU A 76 -9.69 15.89 2.45
C LEU A 76 -8.70 17.03 2.68
N GLN A 77 -7.70 17.17 1.82
CA GLN A 77 -6.72 18.25 1.87
C GLN A 77 -7.16 19.32 0.87
N PRO A 78 -7.99 20.32 1.28
CA PRO A 78 -8.35 21.41 0.38
C PRO A 78 -7.07 22.07 -0.10
N ASN A 79 -6.94 22.22 -1.42
CA ASN A 79 -5.86 22.98 -2.04
C ASN A 79 -5.77 24.33 -1.32
N ASN A 80 -4.58 24.67 -0.79
CA ASN A 80 -4.22 26.02 -0.35
C ASN A 80 -4.20 27.04 -1.52
N HIS A 81 -4.98 26.82 -2.58
CA HIS A 81 -5.15 27.72 -3.70
C HIS A 81 -6.43 28.53 -3.48
N GLN A 82 -6.34 29.54 -2.62
CA GLN A 82 -7.14 30.74 -2.83
C GLN A 82 -6.50 31.50 -4.00
N PRO A 83 -7.20 31.71 -5.14
CA PRO A 83 -6.81 32.79 -6.04
C PRO A 83 -6.99 34.13 -5.31
N ALA A 84 -6.04 35.03 -5.58
CA ALA A 84 -5.93 36.39 -5.03
C ALA A 84 -7.18 37.26 -5.20
#